data_AF-A0A6I7MU63-F1
#
_entry.id   AF-A0A6I7MU63-F1
#
_cell.length_a   1.000
_cell.length_b   1.000
_cell.length_c   1.000
_cell.angle_alpha   90.00
_cell.angle_beta   90.00
_cell.angle_gamma   90.00
#
_symmetry.space_group_name_H-M   'P 1'
#
loop_
_entity.id
_entity.type
_entity.pdbx_description
1 polymer ?
#
loop_
_entity_poly.entity_id
_entity_poly.type
_entity_poly.pdbx_seq_one_letter_code
_entity_poly.pdbx_strand_id
1 'polypeptide(L)'
;MSIARFSPFELLLLKSRSQVDTATLLLLAWVLVHRQHISEGQRRRRLADVSAQFRHGHELTPVMSIAHSQDLQAIQLAAEVVRKECSKARSLSVIHKAISVATDDGALSIANHYILRFLADLLNVAPVTLATLFQELTGAPLSSPEDPSRDAYWQIHDPDYHARKAREAAAAEQKARQEQARAEQQQRQKNEREQHKQQKQQDKQRRQDEARRAREQEQQRKREQTHQQEQEQERARQRKQSEREQRSRGHYSHQQEQRQQQSRNHYSDQQRPSPPPDRTTRALSVLGLRPGATRIEVRHAYRRMAQLHHPDRFYTKSDQQIALASARFQRIKNAYDYLMKTY
;
A
#
# COMPACT_ATOMS: atom_id res chain seq x y z
N MET A 1 -45.74 20.38 19.52
CA MET A 1 -44.97 21.60 19.18
C MET A 1 -43.62 21.50 19.87
N SER A 2 -42.51 21.82 19.21
CA SER A 2 -41.22 21.95 19.88
C SER A 2 -41.21 23.24 20.70
N ILE A 3 -41.01 23.16 22.02
CA ILE A 3 -40.74 24.34 22.83
C ILE A 3 -39.41 24.91 22.36
N ALA A 4 -39.41 26.15 21.87
CA ALA A 4 -38.19 26.83 21.44
C ALA A 4 -37.25 26.99 22.65
N ARG A 5 -36.17 26.20 22.67
CA ARG A 5 -35.14 26.29 23.71
C ARG A 5 -34.21 27.43 23.35
N PHE A 6 -34.53 28.63 23.84
CA PHE A 6 -33.68 29.81 23.73
C PHE A 6 -32.22 29.50 24.11
N SER A 7 -31.28 30.06 23.37
CA SER A 7 -29.85 29.92 23.64
C SER A 7 -29.46 30.58 24.97
N PRO A 8 -28.30 30.22 25.55
CA PRO A 8 -27.80 30.88 26.76
C PRO A 8 -27.67 32.40 26.61
N PHE A 9 -27.38 32.89 25.39
CA PHE A 9 -27.26 34.31 25.10
C PHE A 9 -28.61 34.99 24.86
N GLU A 10 -29.57 34.34 24.20
CA GLU A 10 -30.93 34.86 24.04
C GLU A 10 -31.62 35.04 25.40
N LEU A 11 -31.51 34.04 26.29
CA LEU A 11 -32.02 34.12 27.67
C LEU A 11 -31.38 35.24 28.50
N LEU A 12 -30.18 35.68 28.10
CA LEU A 12 -29.39 36.72 28.76
C LEU A 12 -29.76 38.11 28.21
N LEU A 13 -29.92 38.24 26.89
CA LEU A 13 -30.51 39.43 26.25
C LEU A 13 -31.94 39.71 26.75
N LEU A 14 -32.79 38.68 26.85
CA LEU A 14 -34.17 38.79 27.36
C LEU A 14 -34.25 39.21 28.85
N LYS A 15 -33.17 39.00 29.63
CA LYS A 15 -33.06 39.42 31.03
C LYS A 15 -32.30 40.74 31.21
N SER A 16 -31.71 41.27 30.13
CA SER A 16 -30.88 42.48 30.20
C SER A 16 -31.72 43.75 30.37
N ARG A 17 -31.14 44.77 31.00
CA ARG A 17 -31.71 46.14 31.05
C ARG A 17 -31.36 46.98 29.82
N SER A 18 -30.46 46.48 28.96
CA SER A 18 -30.13 47.03 27.64
C SER A 18 -29.49 45.93 26.79
N GLN A 19 -30.15 45.59 25.67
CA GLN A 19 -29.68 44.55 24.76
C GLN A 19 -28.41 44.98 24.03
N VAL A 20 -28.30 46.25 23.63
CA VAL A 20 -27.10 46.84 23.00
C VAL A 20 -25.88 46.75 23.92
N ASP A 21 -26.06 47.03 25.21
CA ASP A 21 -24.99 47.00 26.21
C ASP A 21 -24.49 45.56 26.41
N THR A 22 -25.42 44.62 26.53
CA THR A 22 -25.18 43.18 26.68
C THR A 22 -24.51 42.57 25.46
N ALA A 23 -24.93 42.98 24.26
CA ALA A 23 -24.32 42.56 23.00
C ALA A 23 -22.91 43.14 22.83
N THR A 24 -22.74 44.43 23.12
CA THR A 24 -21.41 45.07 23.15
C THR A 24 -20.48 44.38 24.14
N LEU A 25 -21.00 44.01 25.32
CA LEU A 25 -20.26 43.30 26.36
C LEU A 25 -19.77 41.92 25.89
N LEU A 26 -20.57 41.16 25.12
CA LEU A 26 -20.12 39.89 24.54
C LEU A 26 -19.01 40.10 23.51
N LEU A 27 -19.13 41.11 22.65
CA LEU A 27 -18.10 41.43 21.65
C LEU A 27 -16.77 41.89 22.31
N LEU A 28 -16.83 42.65 23.40
CA LEU A 28 -15.64 43.01 24.19
C LEU A 28 -15.05 41.81 24.95
N ALA A 29 -15.89 40.91 25.48
CA ALA A 29 -15.45 39.66 26.10
C ALA A 29 -14.74 38.74 25.09
N TRP A 30 -15.20 38.70 23.84
CA TRP A 30 -14.56 37.95 22.75
C TRP A 30 -13.13 38.48 22.46
N VAL A 31 -12.94 39.79 22.39
CA VAL A 31 -11.60 40.42 22.25
C VAL A 31 -10.67 40.07 23.43
N LEU A 32 -11.19 39.99 24.67
CA LEU A 32 -10.41 39.57 25.84
C LEU A 32 -10.00 38.10 25.79
N VAL A 33 -10.87 37.21 25.31
CA VAL A 33 -10.57 35.77 25.18
C VAL A 33 -9.41 35.54 24.22
N HIS A 34 -9.34 36.30 23.13
CA HIS A 34 -8.25 36.23 22.15
C HIS A 34 -6.96 37.00 22.53
N ARG A 35 -6.85 37.54 23.75
CA ARG A 35 -5.58 38.03 24.30
C ARG A 35 -4.77 36.91 24.96
N GLN A 36 -3.49 36.83 24.58
CA GLN A 36 -2.51 35.91 25.15
C GLN A 36 -2.06 36.36 26.56
N HIS A 37 -1.57 35.42 27.36
CA HIS A 37 -0.93 35.62 28.67
C HIS A 37 -1.77 36.33 29.77
N ILE A 38 -3.10 36.49 29.59
CA ILE A 38 -4.01 37.02 30.62
C ILE A 38 -4.74 35.88 31.35
N SER A 39 -4.73 35.89 32.68
CA SER A 39 -5.53 34.95 33.49
C SER A 39 -7.03 35.25 33.41
N GLU A 40 -7.89 34.26 33.62
CA GLU A 40 -9.34 34.46 33.53
C GLU A 40 -9.85 35.52 34.53
N GLY A 41 -9.29 35.58 35.74
CA GLY A 41 -9.61 36.59 36.74
C GLY A 41 -9.24 38.02 36.29
N GLN A 42 -8.13 38.21 35.58
CA GLN A 42 -7.77 39.49 34.98
C GLN A 42 -8.71 39.86 33.83
N ARG A 43 -9.11 38.90 32.97
CA ARG A 43 -10.12 39.14 31.92
C ARG A 43 -11.45 39.61 32.52
N ARG A 44 -11.96 38.91 33.55
CA ARG A 44 -13.21 39.28 34.25
C ARG A 44 -13.15 40.69 34.85
N ARG A 45 -12.01 41.10 35.44
CA ARG A 45 -11.80 42.47 35.96
C ARG A 45 -11.84 43.51 34.85
N ARG A 46 -10.96 43.41 33.82
CA ARG A 46 -10.94 44.36 32.69
C ARG A 46 -12.31 44.50 32.02
N LEU A 47 -13.07 43.41 31.88
CA LEU A 47 -14.42 43.46 31.32
C LEU A 47 -15.34 44.34 32.20
N ALA A 48 -15.33 44.13 33.51
CA ALA A 48 -16.11 44.92 34.47
C ALA A 48 -15.71 46.41 34.47
N ASP A 49 -14.42 46.70 34.44
CA ASP A 49 -13.89 48.07 34.42
C ASP A 49 -14.35 48.82 33.16
N VAL A 50 -14.22 48.18 31.99
CA VAL A 50 -14.63 48.76 30.70
C VAL A 50 -16.16 48.83 30.55
N SER A 51 -16.90 47.92 31.19
CA SER A 51 -18.37 47.91 31.21
C SER A 51 -19.01 48.63 32.40
N ALA A 52 -18.27 49.34 33.25
CA ALA A 52 -18.81 49.98 34.46
C ALA A 52 -19.95 50.99 34.19
N GLN A 53 -20.04 51.52 32.97
CA GLN A 53 -21.08 52.44 32.52
C GLN A 53 -22.28 51.73 31.83
N PHE A 54 -22.21 50.41 31.61
CA PHE A 54 -23.17 49.67 30.82
C PHE A 54 -24.40 49.25 31.65
N ARG A 55 -25.59 49.44 31.10
CA ARG A 55 -26.87 49.07 31.72
C ARG A 55 -27.28 47.64 31.38
N HIS A 56 -26.36 46.69 31.51
CA HIS A 56 -26.61 45.28 31.17
C HIS A 56 -27.47 44.57 32.24
N GLY A 57 -27.17 44.77 33.53
CA GLY A 57 -28.06 44.38 34.64
C GLY A 57 -28.05 42.89 35.03
N HIS A 58 -27.00 42.16 34.66
CA HIS A 58 -26.79 40.75 34.95
C HIS A 58 -25.30 40.45 35.23
N GLU A 59 -25.00 39.26 35.75
CA GLU A 59 -23.63 38.78 35.97
C GLU A 59 -22.77 38.76 34.70
N LEU A 60 -21.45 38.96 34.85
CA LEU A 60 -20.48 38.91 33.75
C LEU A 60 -20.05 37.47 33.40
N THR A 61 -20.08 36.55 34.37
CA THR A 61 -19.60 35.17 34.22
C THR A 61 -20.26 34.40 33.05
N PRO A 62 -21.59 34.49 32.80
CA PRO A 62 -22.19 33.84 31.64
C PRO A 62 -21.68 34.40 30.30
N VAL A 63 -21.47 35.71 30.20
CA VAL A 63 -20.96 36.36 28.97
C VAL A 63 -19.52 35.93 28.70
N MET A 64 -18.67 35.89 29.74
CA MET A 64 -17.30 35.36 29.63
C MET A 64 -17.28 33.88 29.23
N SER A 65 -18.23 33.07 29.71
CA SER A 65 -18.37 31.66 29.32
C SER A 65 -18.69 31.52 27.82
N ILE A 66 -19.69 32.25 27.33
CA ILE A 66 -20.13 32.25 25.91
C ILE A 66 -18.98 32.72 24.98
N ALA A 67 -18.26 33.77 25.40
CA ALA A 67 -17.07 34.24 24.68
C ALA A 67 -15.93 33.21 24.67
N HIS A 68 -15.72 32.49 25.77
CA HIS A 68 -14.67 31.47 25.88
C HIS A 68 -14.98 30.22 25.05
N SER A 69 -16.26 29.81 24.96
CA SER A 69 -16.71 28.76 24.04
C SER A 69 -16.74 29.19 22.56
N GLN A 70 -16.46 30.46 22.25
CA GLN A 70 -16.48 31.03 20.89
C GLN A 70 -17.78 30.73 20.15
N ASP A 71 -18.92 30.89 20.82
CA ASP A 71 -20.25 30.62 20.25
C ASP A 71 -20.55 31.62 19.12
N LEU A 72 -20.37 31.17 17.88
CA LEU A 72 -20.58 31.97 16.67
C LEU A 72 -22.03 32.43 16.51
N GLN A 73 -23.02 31.70 17.03
CA GLN A 73 -24.43 32.10 16.95
C GLN A 73 -24.70 33.25 17.93
N ALA A 74 -24.15 33.16 19.15
CA ALA A 74 -24.23 34.25 20.12
C ALA A 74 -23.45 35.50 19.66
N ILE A 75 -22.25 35.33 19.09
CA ILE A 75 -21.44 36.43 18.54
C ILE A 75 -22.15 37.09 17.35
N GLN A 76 -22.75 36.31 16.43
CA GLN A 76 -23.56 36.85 15.34
C GLN A 76 -24.77 37.63 15.86
N LEU A 77 -25.55 37.07 16.80
CA LEU A 77 -26.70 37.75 17.38
C LEU A 77 -26.31 39.05 18.09
N ALA A 78 -25.18 39.06 18.80
CA ALA A 78 -24.64 40.28 19.39
C ALA A 78 -24.25 41.32 18.34
N ALA A 79 -23.61 40.90 17.24
CA ALA A 79 -23.28 41.79 16.13
C ALA A 79 -24.55 42.36 15.46
N GLU A 80 -25.59 41.56 15.27
CA GLU A 80 -26.87 42.01 14.70
C GLU A 80 -27.59 43.02 15.60
N VAL A 81 -27.65 42.78 16.92
CA VAL A 81 -28.21 43.73 17.91
C VAL A 81 -27.41 45.04 17.89
N VAL A 82 -26.07 44.98 17.94
CA VAL A 82 -25.22 46.17 17.89
C VAL A 82 -25.40 46.94 16.58
N ARG A 83 -25.43 46.28 15.43
CA ARG A 83 -25.63 46.94 14.12
C ARG A 83 -27.00 47.60 13.98
N LYS A 84 -28.03 47.04 14.63
CA LYS A 84 -29.41 47.53 14.56
C LYS A 84 -29.68 48.70 15.53
N GLU A 85 -29.07 48.69 16.71
CA GLU A 85 -29.48 49.54 17.84
C GLU A 85 -28.36 50.43 18.41
N CYS A 86 -27.10 50.27 17.97
CA CYS A 86 -26.01 51.18 18.34
C CYS A 86 -26.06 52.48 17.49
N SER A 87 -26.06 53.64 18.15
CA SER A 87 -26.08 54.94 17.46
C SER A 87 -24.68 55.35 16.95
N LYS A 88 -24.63 56.20 15.91
CA LYS A 88 -23.38 56.74 15.35
C LYS A 88 -22.52 57.54 16.35
N ALA A 89 -23.11 58.03 17.43
CA ALA A 89 -22.37 58.66 18.53
C ALA A 89 -21.74 57.62 19.48
N ARG A 90 -22.34 56.43 19.58
CA ARG A 90 -21.87 55.34 20.46
C ARG A 90 -20.81 54.46 19.78
N SER A 91 -20.84 54.30 18.45
CA SER A 91 -19.88 53.47 17.69
C SER A 91 -18.41 53.82 17.98
N LEU A 92 -18.06 55.10 18.00
CA LEU A 92 -16.71 55.57 18.33
C LEU A 92 -16.29 55.22 19.77
N SER A 93 -17.21 55.28 20.73
CA SER A 93 -16.94 54.84 22.11
C SER A 93 -16.75 53.33 22.22
N VAL A 94 -17.50 52.55 21.43
CA VAL A 94 -17.37 51.08 21.40
C VAL A 94 -16.05 50.65 20.78
N ILE A 95 -15.64 51.23 19.64
CA ILE A 95 -14.36 50.86 19.01
C ILE A 95 -13.16 51.30 19.87
N HIS A 96 -13.21 52.48 20.51
CA HIS A 96 -12.21 52.91 21.48
C HIS A 96 -12.09 51.93 22.66
N LYS A 97 -13.23 51.45 23.22
CA LYS A 97 -13.22 50.43 24.27
C LYS A 97 -12.65 49.10 23.75
N ALA A 98 -12.98 48.69 22.53
CA ALA A 98 -12.44 47.47 21.92
C ALA A 98 -10.93 47.55 21.69
N ILE A 99 -10.40 48.70 21.27
CA ILE A 99 -8.95 48.92 21.08
C ILE A 99 -8.20 48.73 22.41
N SER A 100 -8.52 49.50 23.46
CA SER A 100 -7.86 49.35 24.78
C SER A 100 -7.94 47.91 25.28
N VAL A 101 -9.14 47.32 25.29
CA VAL A 101 -9.36 45.90 25.65
C VAL A 101 -8.46 44.94 24.88
N ALA A 102 -8.09 45.24 23.63
CA ALA A 102 -7.18 44.45 22.81
C ALA A 102 -5.67 44.73 23.06
N THR A 103 -5.30 45.94 23.51
CA THR A 103 -3.92 46.46 23.45
C THR A 103 -3.23 46.73 24.78
N ASP A 104 -3.95 46.79 25.91
CA ASP A 104 -3.46 47.35 27.19
C ASP A 104 -2.08 46.88 27.72
N ASP A 105 -1.53 45.74 27.26
CA ASP A 105 -0.22 45.22 27.70
C ASP A 105 0.75 44.90 26.54
N GLY A 106 0.55 45.48 25.35
CA GLY A 106 1.51 45.38 24.23
C GLY A 106 0.90 45.00 22.88
N ALA A 107 1.61 44.17 22.12
CA ALA A 107 1.25 43.83 20.73
C ALA A 107 -0.10 43.10 20.62
N LEU A 108 -0.87 43.46 19.59
CA LEU A 108 -2.11 42.77 19.23
C LEU A 108 -1.85 41.30 18.83
N SER A 109 -2.71 40.39 19.29
CA SER A 109 -2.78 39.05 18.71
C SER A 109 -3.28 39.11 17.25
N ILE A 110 -2.95 38.11 16.43
CA ILE A 110 -3.44 38.01 15.04
C ILE A 110 -4.98 37.97 15.01
N ALA A 111 -5.61 37.24 15.93
CA ALA A 111 -7.06 37.24 16.09
C ALA A 111 -7.61 38.66 16.37
N ASN A 112 -7.00 39.43 17.29
CA ASN A 112 -7.47 40.78 17.60
C ASN A 112 -7.25 41.77 16.44
N HIS A 113 -6.23 41.59 15.58
CA HIS A 113 -6.10 42.38 14.34
C HIS A 113 -7.31 42.25 13.41
N TYR A 114 -7.90 41.04 13.31
CA TYR A 114 -9.09 40.77 12.51
C TYR A 114 -10.38 41.18 13.24
N ILE A 115 -10.50 40.88 14.54
CA ILE A 115 -11.69 41.24 15.32
C ILE A 115 -11.87 42.76 15.39
N LEU A 116 -10.82 43.55 15.60
CA LEU A 116 -10.93 45.01 15.60
C LEU A 116 -11.38 45.60 14.25
N ARG A 117 -10.95 44.99 13.13
CA ARG A 117 -11.39 45.39 11.78
C ARG A 117 -12.86 45.03 11.54
N PHE A 118 -13.25 43.79 11.85
CA PHE A 118 -14.65 43.36 11.82
C PHE A 118 -15.56 44.25 12.68
N LEU A 119 -15.12 44.62 13.90
CA LEU A 119 -15.88 45.53 14.76
C LEU A 119 -15.95 46.95 14.20
N ALA A 120 -14.91 47.45 13.54
CA ALA A 120 -14.95 48.74 12.86
C ALA A 120 -15.95 48.75 11.70
N ASP A 121 -15.91 47.73 10.82
CA ASP A 121 -16.84 47.56 9.70
C ASP A 121 -18.30 47.44 10.20
N LEU A 122 -18.53 46.61 11.22
CA LEU A 122 -19.83 46.43 11.89
C LEU A 122 -20.40 47.75 12.45
N LEU A 123 -19.52 48.61 12.98
CA LEU A 123 -19.85 49.90 13.58
C LEU A 123 -19.82 51.07 12.57
N ASN A 124 -19.57 50.79 11.29
CA ASN A 124 -19.41 51.77 10.20
C ASN A 124 -18.30 52.80 10.48
N VAL A 125 -17.21 52.37 11.11
CA VAL A 125 -16.00 53.17 11.36
C VAL A 125 -15.01 52.92 10.23
N ALA A 126 -14.64 53.96 9.49
CA ALA A 126 -13.75 53.83 8.34
C ALA A 126 -12.35 53.32 8.75
N PRO A 127 -11.65 52.51 7.91
CA PRO A 127 -10.32 51.98 8.24
C PRO A 127 -9.27 53.04 8.59
N VAL A 128 -9.36 54.24 7.99
CA VAL A 128 -8.50 55.38 8.34
C VAL A 128 -8.77 55.85 9.77
N THR A 129 -10.04 56.02 10.15
CA THR A 129 -10.45 56.40 11.51
C THR A 129 -10.05 55.33 12.54
N LEU A 130 -10.17 54.04 12.20
CA LEU A 130 -9.67 52.95 13.04
C LEU A 130 -8.15 53.05 13.24
N ALA A 131 -7.37 53.31 12.19
CA ALA A 131 -5.92 53.44 12.28
C ALA A 131 -5.50 54.68 13.11
N THR A 132 -6.16 55.82 12.93
CA THR A 132 -5.95 57.03 13.74
C THR A 132 -6.23 56.77 15.21
N LEU A 133 -7.42 56.27 15.56
CA LEU A 133 -7.79 55.96 16.96
C LEU A 133 -6.84 54.93 17.58
N PHE A 134 -6.38 53.94 16.81
CA PHE A 134 -5.42 52.95 17.30
C PHE A 134 -4.06 53.58 17.60
N GLN A 135 -3.57 54.47 16.72
CA GLN A 135 -2.29 55.17 16.93
C GLN A 135 -2.37 56.18 18.08
N GLU A 136 -3.49 56.88 18.25
CA GLU A 136 -3.74 57.78 19.38
C GLU A 136 -3.77 57.03 20.72
N LEU A 137 -4.33 55.83 20.77
CA LEU A 137 -4.48 55.05 22.00
C LEU A 137 -3.25 54.18 22.37
N THR A 138 -2.42 53.81 21.39
CA THR A 138 -1.27 52.91 21.61
C THR A 138 0.09 53.54 21.35
N GLY A 139 0.15 54.70 20.71
CA GLY A 139 1.38 55.30 20.19
C GLY A 139 1.96 54.61 18.95
N ALA A 140 1.41 53.48 18.51
CA ALA A 140 1.91 52.68 17.39
C ALA A 140 0.89 52.61 16.23
N PRO A 141 1.33 52.61 14.95
CA PRO A 141 0.42 52.47 13.82
C PRO A 141 -0.19 51.06 13.77
N LEU A 142 -1.45 50.95 13.36
CA LEU A 142 -2.13 49.66 13.20
C LEU A 142 -1.58 48.88 12.00
N SER A 143 -0.69 47.93 12.27
CA SER A 143 -0.12 47.02 11.27
C SER A 143 -1.19 46.23 10.50
N SER A 144 -0.89 45.92 9.24
CA SER A 144 -1.62 44.90 8.48
C SER A 144 -1.52 43.55 9.18
N PRO A 145 -2.59 42.75 9.25
CA PRO A 145 -2.51 41.41 9.81
C PRO A 145 -1.63 40.50 8.95
N GLU A 146 -0.91 39.61 9.60
CA GLU A 146 -0.37 38.42 8.94
C GLU A 146 -1.52 37.49 8.51
N ASP A 147 -1.30 36.71 7.44
CA ASP A 147 -2.33 35.93 6.74
C ASP A 147 -2.18 34.41 7.04
N PRO A 148 -3.02 33.82 7.93
CA PRO A 148 -2.89 32.42 8.33
C PRO A 148 -3.28 31.41 7.25
N SER A 149 -3.75 31.87 6.07
CA SER A 149 -3.99 30.98 4.92
C SER A 149 -2.70 30.58 4.19
N ARG A 150 -1.58 31.26 4.48
CA ARG A 150 -0.28 31.04 3.81
C ARG A 150 0.62 30.10 4.60
N ASP A 151 1.24 29.14 3.92
CA ASP A 151 2.23 28.23 4.52
C ASP A 151 3.39 29.00 5.19
N ALA A 152 3.80 30.14 4.60
CA ALA A 152 4.84 31.02 5.14
C ALA A 152 4.54 31.59 6.55
N TYR A 153 3.27 31.74 6.94
CA TYR A 153 2.89 32.11 8.31
C TYR A 153 3.18 30.95 9.28
N TRP A 154 2.80 29.73 8.91
CA TRP A 154 3.01 28.54 9.74
C TRP A 154 4.48 28.13 9.85
N GLN A 155 5.30 28.41 8.84
CA GLN A 155 6.76 28.27 8.91
C GLN A 155 7.40 29.13 10.03
N ILE A 156 6.81 30.29 10.35
CA ILE A 156 7.30 31.22 11.38
C ILE A 156 6.72 30.84 12.76
N HIS A 157 5.43 30.51 12.82
CA HIS A 157 4.71 30.30 14.10
C HIS A 157 4.68 28.84 14.61
N ASP A 158 4.96 27.83 13.78
CA ASP A 158 5.19 26.43 14.21
C ASP A 158 6.42 25.82 13.50
N PRO A 159 7.64 26.32 13.80
CA PRO A 159 8.87 25.79 13.21
C PRO A 159 9.11 24.32 13.59
N ASP A 160 8.58 23.86 14.73
CA ASP A 160 8.70 22.46 15.17
C ASP A 160 7.87 21.50 14.30
N TYR A 161 6.67 21.88 13.84
CA TYR A 161 5.90 21.10 12.87
C TYR A 161 6.67 20.96 11.56
N HIS A 162 7.18 22.07 11.01
CA HIS A 162 7.95 22.03 9.78
C HIS A 162 9.27 21.24 9.95
N ALA A 163 9.96 21.35 11.09
CA ALA A 163 11.16 20.57 11.39
C ALA A 163 10.88 19.07 11.54
N ARG A 164 9.77 18.66 12.18
CA ARG A 164 9.33 17.25 12.25
C ARG A 164 9.03 16.71 10.85
N LYS A 165 8.22 17.42 10.08
CA LYS A 165 7.83 17.07 8.70
C LYS A 165 9.04 16.93 7.76
N ALA A 166 10.04 17.80 7.91
CA ALA A 166 11.30 17.69 7.17
C ALA A 166 12.14 16.44 7.56
N ARG A 167 12.20 16.09 8.85
CA ARG A 167 12.86 14.86 9.32
C ARG A 167 12.14 13.60 8.82
N GLU A 168 10.82 13.60 8.82
CA GLU A 168 9.99 12.51 8.29
C GLU A 168 10.17 12.32 6.78
N ALA A 169 10.19 13.42 6.01
CA ALA A 169 10.48 13.39 4.58
C ALA A 169 11.90 12.85 4.29
N ALA A 170 12.92 13.31 5.02
CA ALA A 170 14.28 12.83 4.87
C ALA A 170 14.42 11.33 5.25
N ALA A 171 13.71 10.87 6.28
CA ALA A 171 13.67 9.46 6.66
C ALA A 171 12.95 8.60 5.60
N ALA A 172 11.86 9.10 5.01
CA ALA A 172 11.15 8.44 3.92
C ALA A 172 12.02 8.33 2.66
N GLU A 173 12.75 9.39 2.29
CA GLU A 173 13.74 9.34 1.21
C GLU A 173 14.86 8.34 1.47
N GLN A 174 15.44 8.34 2.68
CA GLN A 174 16.49 7.37 3.03
C GLN A 174 15.96 5.94 2.97
N LYS A 175 14.73 5.68 3.43
CA LYS A 175 14.08 4.37 3.33
C LYS A 175 13.85 3.97 1.87
N ALA A 176 13.34 4.86 1.03
CA ALA A 176 13.15 4.60 -0.40
C ALA A 176 14.47 4.28 -1.12
N ARG A 177 15.54 5.04 -0.83
CA ARG A 177 16.90 4.77 -1.37
C ARG A 177 17.45 3.42 -0.89
N GLN A 178 17.22 3.05 0.37
CA GLN A 178 17.59 1.72 0.89
C GLN A 178 16.79 0.58 0.26
N GLU A 179 15.49 0.78 0.01
CA GLU A 179 14.62 -0.21 -0.65
C GLU A 179 15.01 -0.39 -2.13
N GLN A 180 15.31 0.70 -2.85
CA GLN A 180 15.88 0.66 -4.20
C GLN A 180 17.22 -0.08 -4.23
N ALA A 181 18.17 0.26 -3.34
CA ALA A 181 19.47 -0.41 -3.27
C ALA A 181 19.34 -1.92 -2.95
N ARG A 182 18.38 -2.31 -2.09
CA ARG A 182 18.07 -3.72 -1.82
C ARG A 182 17.47 -4.43 -3.03
N ALA A 183 16.55 -3.78 -3.75
CA ALA A 183 15.97 -4.32 -4.98
C ALA A 183 17.03 -4.52 -6.07
N GLU A 184 17.94 -3.56 -6.25
CA GLU A 184 19.10 -3.70 -7.12
C GLU A 184 20.00 -4.88 -6.72
N GLN A 185 20.36 -5.00 -5.44
CA GLN A 185 21.17 -6.12 -4.96
C GLN A 185 20.51 -7.48 -5.19
N GLN A 186 19.19 -7.59 -4.95
CA GLN A 186 18.43 -8.81 -5.24
C GLN A 186 18.42 -9.13 -6.75
N GLN A 187 18.24 -8.12 -7.60
CA GLN A 187 18.26 -8.29 -9.06
C GLN A 187 19.66 -8.66 -9.57
N ARG A 188 20.74 -8.08 -9.03
CA ARG A 188 22.13 -8.48 -9.32
C ARG A 188 22.37 -9.94 -8.94
N GLN A 189 22.04 -10.35 -7.71
CA GLN A 189 22.14 -11.75 -7.27
C GLN A 189 21.29 -12.72 -8.11
N LYS A 190 20.11 -12.28 -8.59
CA LYS A 190 19.28 -13.08 -9.50
C LYS A 190 19.96 -13.27 -10.85
N ASN A 191 20.47 -12.19 -11.44
CA ASN A 191 21.21 -12.23 -12.70
C ASN A 191 22.45 -13.13 -12.61
N GLU A 192 23.25 -13.00 -11.54
CA GLU A 192 24.41 -13.87 -11.25
C GLU A 192 24.01 -15.36 -11.15
N ARG A 193 22.93 -15.66 -10.42
CA ARG A 193 22.38 -17.02 -10.30
C ARG A 193 21.87 -17.57 -11.64
N GLU A 194 21.36 -16.73 -12.52
CA GLU A 194 20.91 -17.13 -13.86
C GLU A 194 22.10 -17.34 -14.82
N GLN A 195 23.11 -16.47 -14.81
CA GLN A 195 24.37 -16.66 -15.55
C GLN A 195 25.09 -17.95 -15.12
N HIS A 196 25.27 -18.19 -13.83
CA HIS A 196 25.91 -19.40 -13.31
C HIS A 196 25.11 -20.69 -13.62
N LYS A 197 23.77 -20.62 -13.72
CA LYS A 197 22.95 -21.73 -14.23
C LYS A 197 23.20 -21.97 -15.73
N GLN A 198 23.21 -20.91 -16.54
CA GLN A 198 23.47 -21.01 -17.98
C GLN A 198 24.86 -21.59 -18.25
N GLN A 199 25.89 -21.11 -17.54
CA GLN A 199 27.26 -21.61 -17.65
C GLN A 199 27.36 -23.11 -17.29
N LYS A 200 26.78 -23.53 -16.16
CA LYS A 200 26.72 -24.96 -15.80
C LYS A 200 25.93 -25.82 -16.80
N GLN A 201 24.95 -25.24 -17.49
CA GLN A 201 24.21 -25.94 -18.53
C GLN A 201 25.03 -26.07 -19.82
N GLN A 202 25.78 -25.04 -20.22
CA GLN A 202 26.73 -25.10 -21.33
C GLN A 202 27.88 -26.09 -21.04
N ASP A 203 28.46 -26.08 -19.85
CA ASP A 203 29.51 -27.03 -19.45
C ASP A 203 29.00 -28.48 -19.47
N LYS A 204 27.75 -28.70 -19.05
CA LYS A 204 27.11 -30.02 -19.14
C LYS A 204 26.90 -30.44 -20.60
N GLN A 205 26.49 -29.53 -21.49
CA GLN A 205 26.35 -29.81 -22.92
C GLN A 205 27.70 -30.14 -23.55
N ARG A 206 28.74 -29.32 -23.33
CA ARG A 206 30.12 -29.58 -23.79
C ARG A 206 30.60 -30.97 -23.39
N ARG A 207 30.48 -31.34 -22.10
CA ARG A 207 30.85 -32.67 -21.60
C ARG A 207 30.02 -33.81 -22.22
N GLN A 208 28.75 -33.58 -22.54
CA GLN A 208 27.91 -34.57 -23.22
C GLN A 208 28.30 -34.73 -24.70
N ASP A 209 28.64 -33.65 -25.40
CA ASP A 209 29.12 -33.68 -26.78
C ASP A 209 30.54 -34.29 -26.89
N GLU A 210 31.43 -33.99 -25.96
CA GLU A 210 32.75 -34.62 -25.82
C GLU A 210 32.62 -36.13 -25.57
N ALA A 211 31.81 -36.54 -24.59
CA ALA A 211 31.56 -37.95 -24.30
C ALA A 211 30.86 -38.68 -25.46
N ARG A 212 30.01 -37.98 -26.23
CA ARG A 212 29.40 -38.52 -27.46
C ARG A 212 30.46 -38.74 -28.54
N ARG A 213 31.28 -37.73 -28.84
CA ARG A 213 32.37 -37.83 -29.84
C ARG A 213 33.35 -38.93 -29.48
N ALA A 214 33.72 -39.07 -28.21
CA ALA A 214 34.58 -40.16 -27.73
C ALA A 214 33.95 -41.54 -27.98
N ARG A 215 32.65 -41.72 -27.72
CA ARG A 215 31.92 -42.97 -28.02
C ARG A 215 31.79 -43.24 -29.51
N GLU A 216 31.58 -42.22 -30.33
CA GLU A 216 31.52 -42.36 -31.79
C GLU A 216 32.90 -42.80 -32.35
N GLN A 217 34.00 -42.22 -31.86
CA GLN A 217 35.36 -42.66 -32.19
C GLN A 217 35.68 -44.08 -31.68
N GLU A 218 35.23 -44.44 -30.46
CA GLU A 218 35.40 -45.79 -29.93
C GLU A 218 34.62 -46.83 -30.75
N GLN A 219 33.41 -46.49 -31.21
CA GLN A 219 32.64 -47.34 -32.12
C GLN A 219 33.26 -47.45 -33.51
N GLN A 220 33.86 -46.39 -34.05
CA GLN A 220 34.62 -46.46 -35.30
C GLN A 220 35.81 -47.42 -35.16
N ARG A 221 36.66 -47.23 -34.15
CA ARG A 221 37.80 -48.12 -33.87
C ARG A 221 37.39 -49.58 -33.68
N LYS A 222 36.28 -49.83 -32.97
CA LYS A 222 35.73 -51.19 -32.81
C LYS A 222 35.25 -51.78 -34.13
N ARG A 223 34.54 -51.02 -34.97
CA ARG A 223 34.11 -51.47 -36.31
C ARG A 223 35.30 -51.76 -37.22
N GLU A 224 36.34 -50.92 -37.19
CA GLU A 224 37.59 -51.13 -37.92
C GLU A 224 38.28 -52.43 -37.48
N GLN A 225 38.40 -52.66 -36.17
CA GLN A 225 38.96 -53.90 -35.61
C GLN A 225 38.12 -55.14 -35.96
N THR A 226 36.79 -55.08 -35.84
CA THR A 226 35.91 -56.18 -36.24
C THR A 226 36.04 -56.48 -37.73
N HIS A 227 36.07 -55.46 -38.59
CA HIS A 227 36.20 -55.65 -40.03
C HIS A 227 37.57 -56.22 -40.43
N GLN A 228 38.65 -55.84 -39.74
CA GLN A 228 39.97 -56.46 -39.90
C GLN A 228 39.95 -57.94 -39.49
N GLN A 229 39.34 -58.27 -38.35
CA GLN A 229 39.19 -59.66 -37.90
C GLN A 229 38.29 -60.49 -38.82
N GLU A 230 37.24 -59.90 -39.39
CA GLU A 230 36.38 -60.55 -40.38
C GLU A 230 37.15 -60.86 -41.67
N GLN A 231 37.90 -59.89 -42.22
CA GLN A 231 38.77 -60.13 -43.38
C GLN A 231 39.84 -61.20 -43.11
N GLU A 232 40.44 -61.22 -41.91
CA GLU A 232 41.42 -62.23 -41.53
C GLU A 232 40.78 -63.63 -41.37
N GLN A 233 39.61 -63.71 -40.72
CA GLN A 233 38.82 -64.94 -40.65
C GLN A 233 38.37 -65.42 -42.03
N GLU A 234 37.98 -64.52 -42.93
CA GLU A 234 37.53 -64.88 -44.28
C GLU A 234 38.68 -65.43 -45.12
N ARG A 235 39.86 -64.80 -45.08
CA ARG A 235 41.10 -65.35 -45.66
C ARG A 235 41.44 -66.73 -45.08
N ALA A 236 41.29 -66.90 -43.76
CA ALA A 236 41.51 -68.19 -43.10
C ALA A 236 40.45 -69.25 -43.47
N ARG A 237 39.20 -68.85 -43.72
CA ARG A 237 38.12 -69.72 -44.22
C ARG A 237 38.37 -70.13 -45.66
N GLN A 238 38.71 -69.19 -46.54
CA GLN A 238 39.08 -69.48 -47.94
C GLN A 238 40.25 -70.47 -48.00
N ARG A 239 41.29 -70.27 -47.17
CA ARG A 239 42.41 -71.21 -47.05
C ARG A 239 41.95 -72.61 -46.64
N LYS A 240 41.18 -72.73 -45.54
CA LYS A 240 40.61 -74.01 -45.07
C LYS A 240 39.60 -74.63 -46.05
N GLN A 241 38.94 -73.81 -46.87
CA GLN A 241 38.04 -74.27 -47.92
C GLN A 241 38.85 -74.89 -49.07
N SER A 242 39.94 -74.26 -49.51
CA SER A 242 40.82 -74.86 -50.53
C SER A 242 41.47 -76.17 -50.05
N GLU A 243 41.84 -76.27 -48.75
CA GLU A 243 42.28 -77.52 -48.12
C GLU A 243 41.16 -78.58 -48.07
N ARG A 244 39.90 -78.17 -47.85
CA ARG A 244 38.73 -79.06 -47.87
C ARG A 244 38.38 -79.52 -49.28
N GLU A 245 38.44 -78.65 -50.28
CA GLU A 245 38.13 -78.98 -51.68
C GLU A 245 39.18 -79.93 -52.27
N GLN A 246 40.46 -79.81 -51.87
CA GLN A 246 41.48 -80.82 -52.15
C GLN A 246 41.16 -82.18 -51.49
N ARG A 247 40.66 -82.20 -50.25
CA ARG A 247 40.24 -83.44 -49.56
C ARG A 247 38.91 -84.01 -50.05
N SER A 248 38.02 -83.17 -50.59
CA SER A 248 36.66 -83.53 -51.01
C SER A 248 36.57 -84.05 -52.45
N ARG A 249 37.70 -84.40 -53.07
CA ARG A 249 37.74 -85.17 -54.33
C ARG A 249 37.58 -86.69 -54.13
N GLY A 250 37.51 -87.16 -52.89
CA GLY A 250 37.10 -88.51 -52.51
C GLY A 250 35.83 -88.49 -51.64
N HIS A 251 35.04 -89.57 -51.73
CA HIS A 251 33.80 -89.81 -50.99
C HIS A 251 32.62 -88.85 -51.28
N TYR A 252 31.85 -89.23 -52.31
CA TYR A 252 30.41 -88.96 -52.41
C TYR A 252 29.61 -89.88 -51.47
N SER A 253 28.33 -89.54 -51.28
CA SER A 253 27.19 -90.43 -50.95
C SER A 253 26.70 -90.54 -49.49
N HIS A 254 25.44 -90.14 -49.29
CA HIS A 254 24.51 -90.48 -48.19
C HIS A 254 24.91 -90.05 -46.74
N GLN A 255 24.00 -89.95 -45.76
CA GLN A 255 22.56 -90.26 -45.74
C GLN A 255 21.74 -89.14 -45.04
N GLN A 256 20.41 -89.24 -45.11
CA GLN A 256 19.42 -88.30 -44.59
C GLN A 256 18.70 -88.89 -43.34
N GLU A 257 17.95 -88.03 -42.61
CA GLU A 257 16.79 -88.36 -41.73
C GLU A 257 16.88 -88.48 -40.18
N GLN A 258 16.05 -87.65 -39.53
CA GLN A 258 15.08 -87.92 -38.44
C GLN A 258 15.45 -88.07 -36.92
N ARG A 259 14.81 -87.18 -36.11
CA ARG A 259 14.14 -87.40 -34.78
C ARG A 259 15.01 -87.73 -33.54
N GLN A 260 14.59 -87.55 -32.27
CA GLN A 260 13.54 -86.72 -31.60
C GLN A 260 13.81 -86.58 -30.07
N GLN A 261 13.49 -85.42 -29.46
CA GLN A 261 13.12 -85.25 -28.02
C GLN A 261 14.23 -85.53 -26.95
N GLN A 262 14.20 -85.09 -25.67
CA GLN A 262 13.26 -84.26 -24.88
C GLN A 262 14.00 -83.50 -23.72
N SER A 263 13.33 -82.49 -23.12
CA SER A 263 13.50 -81.77 -21.82
C SER A 263 14.62 -82.16 -20.82
N ARG A 264 15.19 -81.23 -20.00
CA ARG A 264 14.46 -80.45 -18.96
C ARG A 264 15.28 -79.27 -18.35
N ASN A 265 14.55 -78.23 -17.91
CA ASN A 265 14.78 -77.17 -16.87
C ASN A 265 16.17 -77.04 -16.19
N HIS A 266 16.71 -75.87 -15.81
CA HIS A 266 16.26 -74.47 -15.62
C HIS A 266 17.51 -73.55 -15.72
N TYR A 267 17.53 -72.22 -15.73
CA TYR A 267 16.52 -71.13 -15.61
C TYR A 267 16.99 -69.94 -16.52
N SER A 268 16.70 -68.64 -16.40
CA SER A 268 16.09 -67.76 -15.38
C SER A 268 15.25 -66.62 -16.00
N ASP A 269 14.90 -65.63 -15.17
CA ASP A 269 13.94 -64.52 -15.33
C ASP A 269 14.18 -63.49 -16.47
N GLN A 270 13.11 -63.20 -17.23
CA GLN A 270 12.95 -62.00 -18.07
C GLN A 270 11.67 -61.26 -17.64
N GLN A 271 11.80 -60.14 -16.93
CA GLN A 271 10.63 -59.32 -16.58
C GLN A 271 10.33 -58.25 -17.63
N ARG A 272 9.15 -58.36 -18.25
CA ARG A 272 8.54 -57.30 -19.07
C ARG A 272 8.17 -56.11 -18.17
N PRO A 273 8.31 -54.85 -18.63
CA PRO A 273 7.74 -53.72 -17.91
C PRO A 273 6.20 -53.78 -17.92
N SER A 274 5.59 -53.72 -16.74
CA SER A 274 4.13 -53.62 -16.58
C SER A 274 3.57 -52.38 -17.29
N PRO A 275 2.32 -52.42 -17.81
CA PRO A 275 1.70 -51.25 -18.40
C PRO A 275 1.58 -50.11 -17.36
N PRO A 276 1.81 -48.85 -17.76
CA PRO A 276 1.65 -47.73 -16.84
C PRO A 276 0.17 -47.60 -16.43
N PRO A 277 -0.14 -47.36 -15.13
CA PRO A 277 -1.52 -47.19 -14.70
C PRO A 277 -2.13 -45.97 -15.38
N ASP A 278 -3.35 -46.15 -15.87
CA ASP A 278 -4.02 -45.29 -16.82
C ASP A 278 -3.92 -43.78 -16.48
N ARG A 279 -3.54 -43.00 -17.51
CA ARG A 279 -3.32 -41.56 -17.44
C ARG A 279 -4.62 -40.81 -17.08
N THR A 280 -5.77 -41.36 -17.44
CA THR A 280 -7.12 -40.86 -17.12
C THR A 280 -7.41 -41.02 -15.63
N THR A 281 -7.16 -42.21 -15.07
CA THR A 281 -7.24 -42.51 -13.63
C THR A 281 -6.32 -41.61 -12.80
N ARG A 282 -5.10 -41.32 -13.30
CA ARG A 282 -4.18 -40.34 -12.67
C ARG A 282 -4.69 -38.89 -12.73
N ALA A 283 -5.49 -38.52 -13.73
CA ALA A 283 -6.07 -37.18 -13.82
C ALA A 283 -7.32 -37.05 -12.93
N LEU A 284 -8.16 -38.09 -12.83
CA LEU A 284 -9.32 -38.12 -11.95
C LEU A 284 -8.92 -38.00 -10.46
N SER A 285 -7.86 -38.71 -10.03
CA SER A 285 -7.39 -38.63 -8.64
C SER A 285 -6.82 -37.25 -8.26
N VAL A 286 -6.24 -36.49 -9.20
CA VAL A 286 -5.81 -35.09 -8.99
C VAL A 286 -7.01 -34.15 -8.76
N LEU A 287 -8.20 -34.49 -9.29
CA LEU A 287 -9.45 -33.78 -9.01
C LEU A 287 -10.24 -34.36 -7.81
N GLY A 288 -9.72 -35.40 -7.15
CA GLY A 288 -10.39 -36.09 -6.04
C GLY A 288 -11.58 -36.97 -6.47
N LEU A 289 -11.64 -37.37 -7.75
CA LEU A 289 -12.72 -38.17 -8.31
C LEU A 289 -12.34 -39.66 -8.43
N ARG A 290 -13.36 -40.52 -8.34
CA ARG A 290 -13.23 -41.97 -8.59
C ARG A 290 -13.25 -42.25 -10.11
N PRO A 291 -12.67 -43.38 -10.57
CA PRO A 291 -12.89 -43.87 -11.93
C PRO A 291 -14.39 -43.96 -12.26
N GLY A 292 -14.77 -43.57 -13.48
CA GLY A 292 -16.17 -43.55 -13.92
C GLY A 292 -16.94 -42.25 -13.65
N ALA A 293 -16.35 -41.25 -12.99
CA ALA A 293 -16.99 -39.94 -12.78
C ALA A 293 -17.37 -39.24 -14.10
N THR A 294 -18.50 -38.53 -14.11
CA THR A 294 -19.06 -37.90 -15.31
C THR A 294 -18.39 -36.56 -15.66
N ARG A 295 -18.54 -36.13 -16.92
CA ARG A 295 -18.06 -34.82 -17.40
C ARG A 295 -18.76 -33.61 -16.75
N ILE A 296 -19.83 -33.81 -15.99
CA ILE A 296 -20.44 -32.78 -15.13
C ILE A 296 -19.69 -32.71 -13.80
N GLU A 297 -19.45 -33.86 -13.17
CA GLU A 297 -18.68 -33.95 -11.91
C GLU A 297 -17.24 -33.49 -12.08
N VAL A 298 -16.57 -33.80 -13.21
CA VAL A 298 -15.24 -33.27 -13.55
C VAL A 298 -15.23 -31.73 -13.58
N ARG A 299 -16.27 -31.10 -14.14
CA ARG A 299 -16.41 -29.63 -14.15
C ARG A 299 -16.71 -29.06 -12.76
N HIS A 300 -17.50 -29.74 -11.94
CA HIS A 300 -17.80 -29.32 -10.57
C HIS A 300 -16.60 -29.50 -9.62
N ALA A 301 -15.85 -30.60 -9.75
CA ALA A 301 -14.60 -30.83 -9.03
C ALA A 301 -13.54 -29.79 -9.40
N TYR A 302 -13.35 -29.51 -10.70
CA TYR A 302 -12.45 -28.46 -11.16
C TYR A 302 -12.81 -27.09 -10.58
N ARG A 303 -14.09 -26.67 -10.64
CA ARG A 303 -14.54 -25.38 -10.05
C ARG A 303 -14.21 -25.27 -8.55
N ARG A 304 -14.52 -26.31 -7.76
CA ARG A 304 -14.21 -26.34 -6.32
C ARG A 304 -12.70 -26.29 -6.05
N MET A 305 -11.91 -27.09 -6.76
CA MET A 305 -10.45 -27.17 -6.58
C MET A 305 -9.74 -25.89 -7.05
N ALA A 306 -10.24 -25.26 -8.13
CA ALA A 306 -9.77 -23.96 -8.61
C ALA A 306 -10.03 -22.86 -7.56
N GLN A 307 -11.24 -22.77 -6.99
CA GLN A 307 -11.57 -21.81 -5.94
C GLN A 307 -10.76 -22.03 -4.64
N LEU A 308 -10.40 -23.28 -4.32
CA LEU A 308 -9.60 -23.61 -3.14
C LEU A 308 -8.11 -23.30 -3.30
N HIS A 309 -7.58 -23.34 -4.54
CA HIS A 309 -6.15 -23.21 -4.82
C HIS A 309 -5.80 -22.06 -5.78
N HIS A 310 -6.69 -21.09 -5.99
CA HIS A 310 -6.42 -19.91 -6.82
C HIS A 310 -5.28 -19.08 -6.19
N PRO A 311 -4.23 -18.69 -6.94
CA PRO A 311 -3.05 -18.02 -6.38
C PRO A 311 -3.39 -16.67 -5.72
N ASP A 312 -4.35 -15.95 -6.27
CA ASP A 312 -4.91 -14.68 -5.75
C ASP A 312 -5.37 -14.80 -4.28
N ARG A 313 -5.88 -15.98 -3.90
CA ARG A 313 -6.33 -16.29 -2.53
C ARG A 313 -5.20 -16.45 -1.51
N PHE A 314 -3.95 -16.38 -1.96
CA PHE A 314 -2.72 -16.50 -1.16
C PHE A 314 -1.81 -15.27 -1.29
N TYR A 315 -2.27 -14.19 -1.93
CA TYR A 315 -1.49 -12.96 -2.17
C TYR A 315 -0.97 -12.29 -0.88
N THR A 316 -1.65 -12.48 0.25
CA THR A 316 -1.24 -12.00 1.59
C THR A 316 -0.28 -12.95 2.34
N LYS A 317 0.32 -13.93 1.66
CA LYS A 317 1.24 -14.92 2.24
C LYS A 317 2.56 -14.97 1.48
N SER A 318 3.58 -15.60 2.07
CA SER A 318 4.94 -15.59 1.53
C SER A 318 5.06 -16.26 0.16
N ASP A 319 6.04 -15.81 -0.64
CA ASP A 319 6.28 -16.25 -2.03
C ASP A 319 6.31 -17.77 -2.21
N GLN A 320 6.85 -18.50 -1.22
CA GLN A 320 6.89 -19.96 -1.24
C GLN A 320 5.48 -20.58 -1.24
N GLN A 321 4.53 -19.99 -0.51
CA GLN A 321 3.14 -20.44 -0.48
C GLN A 321 2.40 -20.06 -1.77
N ILE A 322 2.67 -18.87 -2.35
CA ILE A 322 2.15 -18.46 -3.66
C ILE A 322 2.67 -19.39 -4.77
N ALA A 323 3.96 -19.76 -4.75
CA ALA A 323 4.57 -20.68 -5.70
C ALA A 323 4.01 -22.11 -5.57
N LEU A 324 3.81 -22.61 -4.34
CA LEU A 324 3.19 -23.91 -4.09
C LEU A 324 1.71 -23.94 -4.52
N ALA A 325 0.96 -22.87 -4.26
CA ALA A 325 -0.43 -22.71 -4.72
C ALA A 325 -0.50 -22.72 -6.25
N SER A 326 0.35 -21.93 -6.92
CA SER A 326 0.43 -21.85 -8.38
C SER A 326 0.80 -23.19 -9.03
N ALA A 327 1.80 -23.89 -8.48
CA ALA A 327 2.20 -25.21 -8.96
C ALA A 327 1.10 -26.28 -8.76
N ARG A 328 0.29 -26.16 -7.69
CA ARG A 328 -0.86 -27.03 -7.43
C ARG A 328 -2.05 -26.71 -8.35
N PHE A 329 -2.33 -25.42 -8.57
CA PHE A 329 -3.35 -24.94 -9.50
C PHE A 329 -3.07 -25.39 -10.94
N GLN A 330 -1.81 -25.31 -11.40
CA GLN A 330 -1.44 -25.77 -12.74
C GLN A 330 -1.61 -27.29 -12.90
N ARG A 331 -1.38 -28.11 -11.86
CA ARG A 331 -1.68 -29.56 -11.91
C ARG A 331 -3.18 -29.83 -12.01
N ILE A 332 -4.00 -29.08 -11.27
CA ILE A 332 -5.47 -29.17 -11.30
C ILE A 332 -6.00 -28.80 -12.69
N LYS A 333 -5.49 -27.70 -13.28
CA LYS A 333 -5.81 -27.30 -14.65
C LYS A 333 -5.37 -28.36 -15.67
N ASN A 334 -4.12 -28.83 -15.61
CA ASN A 334 -3.62 -29.84 -16.55
C ASN A 334 -4.41 -31.16 -16.49
N ALA A 335 -4.91 -31.56 -15.31
CA ALA A 335 -5.76 -32.73 -15.15
C ALA A 335 -7.16 -32.52 -15.78
N TYR A 336 -7.76 -31.35 -15.56
CA TYR A 336 -9.04 -30.97 -16.18
C TYR A 336 -8.93 -30.85 -17.71
N ASP A 337 -7.90 -30.17 -18.22
CA ASP A 337 -7.64 -29.98 -19.65
C ASP A 337 -7.31 -31.30 -20.37
N TYR A 338 -6.79 -32.30 -19.64
CA TYR A 338 -6.61 -33.66 -20.15
C TYR A 338 -7.95 -34.41 -20.21
N LEU A 339 -8.70 -34.46 -19.10
CA LEU A 339 -9.99 -35.16 -19.04
C LEU A 339 -11.00 -34.59 -20.03
N MET A 340 -11.08 -33.26 -20.19
CA MET A 340 -11.97 -32.62 -21.17
C MET A 340 -11.60 -32.92 -22.64
N LYS A 341 -10.49 -33.60 -22.92
CA LYS A 341 -10.07 -34.08 -24.25
C LYS A 341 -10.19 -35.60 -24.42
N THR A 342 -10.43 -36.36 -23.36
CA THR A 342 -10.45 -37.85 -23.39
C THR A 342 -11.73 -38.45 -22.80
N TYR A 343 -12.76 -37.64 -22.52
CA TYR A 343 -13.90 -37.97 -21.66
C TYR A 343 -15.13 -37.09 -21.99
#